data_AF-A0A1L3SNI9-F1
#
_entry.id   AF-A0A1L3SNI9-F1
#
_cell.length_a   1.000
_cell.length_b   1.000
_cell.length_c   1.000
_cell.angle_alpha   90.00
_cell.angle_beta   90.00
_cell.angle_gamma   90.00
#
_symmetry.space_group_name_H-M   'P 1'
#
loop_
_entity.id
_entity.type
_entity.pdbx_description
1 polymer ?
#
loop_
_entity_poly.entity_id
_entity_poly.type
_entity_poly.pdbx_seq_one_letter_code
_entity_poly.pdbx_strand_id
1 'polypeptide(L)'
;MDWALAIEHNREALRRALALIAAMAGLGGQSAFFRPDSAARRDDPGSEKSKLSPASDCRLPTADRRTLPRRLHRAVLRLLRPAEAAARRLIVIAARGIVLPPLPPRPEEPAPDILRRGSAATGAVWTGIRVGQLGLANLAPPPARRKRNPFRPLPLVDTLRGLPRPGRRSSANGVPRIGLGPRSSFPGPPPSAWDPIDATRLSLRISAIAEVLDDLPRHALRLARWHQRGAAARACGKLHRFSPLRPGRPPGWTCRPAHEVHLVGNEVHGLALMAQERPDTS
;
A
#
# COMPACT_ATOMS: atom_id res chain seq x y z
N MET A 1 10.35 24.45 -15.41
CA MET A 1 11.05 23.40 -14.65
C MET A 1 11.11 22.14 -15.49
N ASP A 2 12.29 21.56 -15.67
CA ASP A 2 12.42 20.26 -16.35
C ASP A 2 12.04 19.13 -15.38
N TRP A 3 10.79 18.67 -15.50
CA TRP A 3 10.26 17.61 -14.66
C TRP A 3 10.89 16.24 -14.95
N ALA A 4 11.28 15.98 -16.20
CA ALA A 4 11.84 14.69 -16.58
C ALA A 4 13.22 14.49 -15.95
N LEU A 5 14.07 15.51 -16.03
CA LEU A 5 15.38 15.50 -15.38
C LEU A 5 15.27 15.40 -13.85
N ALA A 6 14.33 16.14 -13.26
CA ALA A 6 14.10 16.07 -11.81
C ALA A 6 13.61 14.68 -11.36
N ILE A 7 12.75 14.02 -12.14
CA ILE A 7 12.30 12.65 -11.87
C ILE A 7 13.48 11.67 -11.93
N GLU A 8 14.28 11.69 -12.99
CA GLU A 8 15.34 10.70 -13.17
C GLU A 8 16.44 10.85 -12.12
N HIS A 9 16.89 12.08 -11.85
CA HIS A 9 17.88 12.35 -10.80
C HIS A 9 17.45 11.79 -9.42
N ASN A 10 16.20 12.08 -9.02
CA ASN A 10 15.67 11.61 -7.75
C ASN A 10 15.39 10.10 -7.73
N ARG A 11 15.03 9.52 -8.88
CA ARG A 11 14.84 8.08 -9.06
C ARG A 11 16.15 7.34 -8.86
N GLU A 12 17.24 7.78 -9.49
CA GLU A 12 18.57 7.21 -9.32
C GLU A 12 19.07 7.33 -7.88
N ALA A 13 18.91 8.50 -7.25
CA ALA A 13 19.25 8.68 -5.84
C ALA A 13 18.49 7.73 -4.92
N LEU A 14 17.19 7.53 -5.18
CA LEU A 14 16.40 6.59 -4.40
C LEU A 14 16.79 5.12 -4.66
N ARG A 15 17.20 4.76 -5.88
CA ARG A 15 17.73 3.43 -6.22
C ARG A 15 19.00 3.13 -5.42
N ARG A 16 19.97 4.06 -5.39
CA ARG A 16 21.20 3.95 -4.58
C ARG A 16 20.89 3.78 -3.10
N ALA A 17 20.00 4.62 -2.57
CA ALA A 17 19.64 4.55 -1.17
C ALA A 17 18.91 3.26 -0.81
N LEU A 18 18.07 2.72 -1.70
CA LEU A 18 17.41 1.43 -1.52
C LEU A 18 18.40 0.27 -1.54
N ALA A 19 19.39 0.31 -2.42
CA ALA A 19 20.48 -0.67 -2.44
C ALA A 19 21.25 -0.72 -1.10
N LEU A 20 21.56 0.45 -0.52
CA LEU A 20 22.18 0.52 0.82
C LEU A 20 21.28 -0.09 1.90
N ILE A 21 19.98 0.21 1.87
CA ILE A 21 19.01 -0.37 2.83
C ILE A 21 18.92 -1.90 2.67
N ALA A 22 18.93 -2.41 1.45
CA ALA A 22 18.91 -3.85 1.17
C ALA A 22 20.20 -4.55 1.67
N ALA A 23 21.35 -3.90 1.48
CA ALA A 23 22.63 -4.37 2.01
C ALA A 23 22.62 -4.42 3.55
N MET A 24 22.12 -3.37 4.23
CA MET A 24 21.94 -3.36 5.69
C MET A 24 21.02 -4.46 6.21
N ALA A 25 20.04 -4.87 5.41
CA ALA A 25 19.11 -5.95 5.75
C ALA A 25 19.67 -7.35 5.45
N GLY A 26 20.91 -7.46 4.93
CA GLY A 26 21.50 -8.74 4.52
C GLY A 26 20.74 -9.40 3.37
N LEU A 27 20.06 -8.62 2.53
CA LEU A 27 19.15 -9.13 1.50
C LEU A 27 19.78 -9.28 0.09
N GLY A 28 21.07 -8.98 -0.08
CA GLY A 28 21.80 -9.09 -1.36
C GLY A 28 21.96 -7.75 -2.09
N GLY A 29 22.94 -7.69 -3.01
CA GLY A 29 23.38 -6.46 -3.70
C GLY A 29 22.39 -5.87 -4.71
N GLN A 30 22.76 -4.74 -5.33
CA GLN A 30 21.88 -3.88 -6.15
C GLN A 30 21.11 -4.65 -7.26
N SER A 31 21.69 -5.72 -7.80
CA SER A 31 21.11 -6.55 -8.86
C SER A 31 20.02 -7.53 -8.40
N ALA A 32 19.82 -7.72 -7.09
CA ALA A 32 18.81 -8.64 -6.58
C ALA A 32 17.38 -8.10 -6.66
N PHE A 33 17.23 -6.77 -6.78
CA PHE A 33 15.93 -6.10 -6.72
C PHE A 33 15.62 -5.25 -7.95
N PHE A 34 16.63 -4.76 -8.65
CA PHE A 34 16.46 -3.96 -9.85
C PHE A 34 16.76 -4.79 -11.08
N ARG A 35 15.91 -4.67 -12.11
CA ARG A 35 16.18 -5.29 -13.41
C ARG A 35 17.45 -4.64 -13.99
N PRO A 36 18.48 -5.41 -14.41
CA PRO A 36 19.62 -4.82 -15.09
C PRO A 36 19.12 -4.13 -16.37
N ASP A 37 19.28 -2.81 -16.43
CA ASP A 37 19.15 -2.08 -17.68
C ASP A 37 20.25 -2.62 -18.61
N SER A 38 19.87 -3.15 -19.78
CA SER A 38 20.71 -3.79 -20.81
C SER A 38 21.10 -5.28 -20.62
N ALA A 39 20.18 -6.17 -20.97
CA ALA A 39 20.53 -7.40 -21.71
C ALA A 39 19.32 -7.84 -22.55
N ALA A 40 19.55 -7.99 -23.84
CA ALA A 40 18.60 -8.42 -24.85
C ALA A 40 17.76 -9.62 -24.41
N ARG A 41 16.51 -9.65 -24.87
CA ARG A 41 15.74 -10.90 -25.02
C ARG A 41 16.62 -11.90 -25.79
N ARG A 42 17.22 -12.86 -25.09
CA ARG A 42 17.49 -14.17 -25.67
C ARG A 42 16.27 -15.00 -25.32
N ASP A 43 15.42 -15.16 -26.32
CA ASP A 43 14.39 -16.17 -26.34
C ASP A 43 15.10 -17.52 -26.50
N ASP A 44 15.24 -18.28 -25.42
CA ASP A 44 15.60 -19.70 -25.48
C ASP A 44 14.32 -20.53 -25.23
N PRO A 45 13.73 -21.17 -26.26
CA PRO A 45 12.64 -22.10 -26.11
C PRO A 45 13.20 -23.52 -25.95
N GLY A 46 13.17 -24.07 -24.73
CA GLY A 46 13.53 -25.47 -24.56
C GLY A 46 13.79 -25.87 -23.12
N SER A 47 12.74 -26.12 -22.34
CA SER A 47 12.88 -27.03 -21.21
C SER A 47 11.60 -27.84 -21.07
N GLU A 48 11.77 -29.11 -21.40
CA GLU A 48 10.76 -30.14 -21.54
C GLU A 48 10.06 -30.47 -20.22
N LYS A 49 8.84 -30.96 -20.39
CA LYS A 49 7.96 -31.50 -19.36
C LYS A 49 8.56 -32.78 -18.78
N SER A 50 9.16 -32.73 -17.59
CA SER A 50 9.27 -33.91 -16.73
C SER A 50 8.19 -33.87 -15.65
N LYS A 51 7.07 -34.51 -15.95
CA LYS A 51 6.10 -34.99 -14.94
C LYS A 51 6.79 -36.06 -14.11
N LEU A 52 6.81 -35.92 -12.79
CA LEU A 52 6.71 -37.00 -11.80
C LEU A 52 6.82 -36.38 -10.41
N SER A 53 5.67 -36.22 -9.74
CA SER A 53 5.61 -36.02 -8.30
C SER A 53 5.93 -37.34 -7.60
N PRO A 54 6.40 -37.27 -6.36
CA PRO A 54 5.67 -37.98 -5.32
C PRO A 54 5.18 -36.99 -4.26
N ALA A 55 3.93 -37.21 -3.85
CA ALA A 55 3.32 -36.57 -2.72
C ALA A 55 4.21 -36.78 -1.48
N SER A 56 4.67 -35.70 -0.87
CA SER A 56 5.19 -35.69 0.50
C SER A 56 4.37 -34.68 1.28
N ASP A 57 3.50 -35.24 2.09
CA ASP A 57 2.67 -34.55 3.05
C ASP A 57 3.50 -33.70 4.01
N CYS A 58 2.94 -32.53 4.34
CA CYS A 58 3.25 -31.74 5.54
C CYS A 58 4.72 -31.31 5.75
N ARG A 59 5.29 -30.51 4.83
CA ARG A 59 6.31 -29.52 5.20
C ARG A 59 5.78 -28.10 5.06
N LEU A 60 5.60 -27.44 6.19
CA LEU A 60 5.50 -25.98 6.27
C LEU A 60 6.71 -25.37 5.54
N PRO A 61 6.56 -24.33 4.69
CA PRO A 61 7.69 -23.65 4.10
C PRO A 61 8.37 -22.77 5.16
N THR A 62 9.24 -23.36 5.98
CA THR A 62 10.03 -22.67 7.00
C THR A 62 11.51 -22.57 6.65
N ALA A 63 11.98 -23.22 5.58
CA ALA A 63 13.40 -23.28 5.21
C ALA A 63 14.00 -21.95 4.71
N ASP A 64 13.21 -20.95 4.30
CA ASP A 64 13.71 -19.67 3.76
C ASP A 64 13.20 -18.42 4.52
N ARG A 65 12.81 -18.56 5.80
CA ARG A 65 12.44 -17.38 6.59
C ARG A 65 13.68 -16.64 7.05
N ARG A 66 14.16 -15.70 6.22
CA ARG A 66 15.20 -14.75 6.61
C ARG A 66 14.73 -14.02 7.88
N THR A 67 15.44 -14.20 8.99
CA THR A 67 15.15 -13.49 10.25
C THR A 67 16.20 -12.41 10.49
N LEU A 68 15.79 -11.30 11.09
CA LEU A 68 16.66 -10.19 11.48
C LEU A 68 16.48 -9.87 12.96
N PRO A 69 17.55 -9.55 13.70
CA PRO A 69 17.45 -9.01 15.04
C PRO A 69 16.51 -7.79 15.06
N ARG A 70 15.64 -7.72 16.07
CA ARG A 70 14.63 -6.66 16.22
C ARG A 70 15.19 -5.25 16.08
N ARG A 71 16.39 -4.98 16.61
CA ARG A 71 17.09 -3.70 16.48
C ARG A 71 17.37 -3.33 15.02
N LEU A 72 17.89 -4.27 14.23
CA LEU A 72 18.22 -4.07 12.81
C LEU A 72 16.96 -3.93 11.97
N HIS A 73 15.97 -4.81 12.21
CA HIS A 73 14.67 -4.72 11.56
C HIS A 73 14.02 -3.33 11.78
N ARG A 74 14.08 -2.79 13.01
CA ARG A 74 13.56 -1.44 13.30
C ARG A 74 14.38 -0.32 12.64
N ALA A 75 15.70 -0.43 12.61
CA ALA A 75 16.58 0.53 11.93
C ALA A 75 16.26 0.59 10.43
N VAL A 76 16.21 -0.56 9.76
CA VAL A 76 15.84 -0.67 8.34
C VAL A 76 14.43 -0.10 8.10
N LEU A 77 13.45 -0.43 8.96
CA LEU A 77 12.10 0.13 8.84
C LEU A 77 12.03 1.66 9.00
N ARG A 78 12.96 2.27 9.74
CA ARG A 78 13.03 3.74 9.88
C ARG A 78 13.49 4.41 8.60
N LEU A 79 14.36 3.76 7.81
CA LEU A 79 14.83 4.25 6.51
C LEU A 79 13.84 3.93 5.38
N LEU A 80 13.21 2.75 5.44
CA LEU A 80 12.27 2.31 4.42
C LEU A 80 10.99 3.17 4.39
N ARG A 81 10.55 3.72 5.53
CA ARG A 81 9.37 4.60 5.60
C ARG A 81 9.52 5.88 4.76
N PRO A 82 10.60 6.68 4.92
CA PRO A 82 10.87 7.81 4.04
C PRO A 82 11.14 7.37 2.59
N ALA A 83 11.77 6.21 2.34
CA ALA A 83 11.96 5.71 0.98
C ALA A 83 10.63 5.45 0.26
N GLU A 84 9.68 4.77 0.92
CA GLU A 84 8.32 4.58 0.39
C GLU A 84 7.58 5.89 0.19
N ALA A 85 7.81 6.87 1.08
CA ALA A 85 7.24 8.20 0.97
C ALA A 85 7.74 8.91 -0.28
N ALA A 86 9.04 8.84 -0.54
CA ALA A 86 9.70 9.42 -1.70
C ALA A 86 9.19 8.75 -2.99
N ALA A 87 9.14 7.42 -3.04
CA ALA A 87 8.61 6.69 -4.19
C ALA A 87 7.17 7.10 -4.53
N ARG A 88 6.28 7.26 -3.52
CA ARG A 88 4.92 7.77 -3.75
C ARG A 88 4.90 9.18 -4.34
N ARG A 89 5.80 10.05 -3.90
CA ARG A 89 5.91 11.43 -4.40
C ARG A 89 6.43 11.45 -5.84
N LEU A 90 7.39 10.60 -6.19
CA LEU A 90 7.81 10.40 -7.58
C LEU A 90 6.65 9.94 -8.47
N ILE A 91 5.81 9.00 -8.01
CA ILE A 91 4.60 8.61 -8.74
C ILE A 91 3.65 9.80 -8.95
N VAL A 92 3.48 10.66 -7.94
CA VAL A 92 2.64 11.87 -8.06
C VAL A 92 3.20 12.84 -9.10
N ILE A 93 4.51 13.08 -9.07
CA ILE A 93 5.18 13.97 -10.02
C ILE A 93 5.06 13.40 -11.44
N ALA A 94 5.33 12.10 -11.62
CA ALA A 94 5.22 11.43 -12.91
C ALA A 94 3.77 11.33 -13.43
N ALA A 95 2.78 11.37 -12.55
CA ALA A 95 1.37 11.39 -12.93
C ALA A 95 0.88 12.77 -13.38
N ARG A 96 1.69 13.83 -13.21
CA ARG A 96 1.35 15.18 -13.65
C ARG A 96 1.09 15.19 -15.16
N GLY A 97 -0.01 15.82 -15.57
CA GLY A 97 -0.36 15.98 -16.99
C GLY A 97 -0.88 14.72 -17.68
N ILE A 98 -1.01 13.58 -16.98
CA ILE A 98 -1.64 12.39 -17.56
C ILE A 98 -3.15 12.62 -17.65
N VAL A 99 -3.63 12.86 -18.87
CA VAL A 99 -5.06 12.91 -19.19
C VAL A 99 -5.51 11.51 -19.58
N LEU A 100 -6.46 10.96 -18.82
CA LEU A 100 -7.08 9.68 -19.16
C LEU A 100 -8.40 9.92 -19.90
N PRO A 101 -8.77 9.05 -20.85
CA PRO A 101 -10.09 9.11 -21.47
C PRO A 101 -11.17 8.99 -20.39
N PRO A 102 -12.31 9.70 -20.53
CA PRO A 102 -13.38 9.70 -19.54
C PRO A 102 -13.81 8.27 -19.21
N LEU A 103 -14.02 8.01 -17.92
CA LEU A 103 -14.49 6.71 -17.48
C LEU A 103 -15.91 6.54 -18.03
N PRO A 104 -16.25 5.39 -18.64
CA PRO A 104 -17.61 5.17 -19.10
C PRO A 104 -18.58 5.39 -17.93
N PRO A 105 -19.75 6.00 -18.17
CA PRO A 105 -20.76 6.15 -17.14
C PRO A 105 -21.02 4.77 -16.56
N ARG A 106 -21.01 4.66 -15.23
CA ARG A 106 -21.52 3.43 -14.63
C ARG A 106 -22.97 3.32 -15.08
N PRO A 107 -23.42 2.15 -15.57
CA PRO A 107 -24.85 1.90 -15.68
C PRO A 107 -25.45 2.29 -14.34
N GLU A 108 -26.37 3.26 -14.35
CA GLU A 108 -27.19 3.49 -13.18
C GLU A 108 -27.88 2.16 -12.92
N GLU A 109 -27.48 1.46 -11.85
CA GLU A 109 -28.32 0.38 -11.34
C GLU A 109 -29.67 1.06 -11.10
N PRO A 110 -30.75 0.59 -11.76
CA PRO A 110 -32.05 1.20 -11.59
C PRO A 110 -32.32 1.22 -10.09
N ALA A 111 -32.67 2.41 -9.57
CA ALA A 111 -33.10 2.54 -8.19
C ALA A 111 -34.13 1.44 -7.91
N PRO A 112 -34.06 0.71 -6.78
CA PRO A 112 -35.02 -0.34 -6.51
C PRO A 112 -36.42 0.24 -6.62
N ASP A 113 -37.22 -0.39 -7.48
CA ASP A 113 -38.50 0.07 -8.03
C ASP A 113 -39.63 0.02 -6.98
N ILE A 114 -39.40 0.58 -5.79
CA ILE A 114 -40.28 0.45 -4.62
C ILE A 114 -41.33 1.57 -4.56
N LEU A 115 -41.25 2.60 -5.40
CA LEU A 115 -42.16 3.74 -5.34
C LEU A 115 -42.75 4.12 -6.71
N ARG A 116 -43.20 3.13 -7.49
CA ARG A 116 -43.95 3.43 -8.71
C ARG A 116 -45.13 2.49 -8.97
N ARG A 117 -46.12 2.49 -8.08
CA ARG A 117 -47.55 2.49 -8.47
C ARG A 117 -48.44 2.72 -7.25
N GLY A 118 -49.32 3.70 -7.34
CA GLY A 118 -50.42 3.85 -6.38
C GLY A 118 -51.25 2.58 -6.33
N SER A 119 -51.29 1.94 -5.16
CA SER A 119 -52.35 1.04 -4.77
C SER A 119 -52.64 1.32 -3.31
N ALA A 120 -53.83 1.85 -3.06
CA ALA A 120 -54.35 2.10 -1.74
C ALA A 120 -54.58 0.76 -1.04
N ALA A 121 -53.65 0.34 -0.19
CA ALA A 121 -53.89 -0.60 0.89
C ALA A 121 -52.65 -0.70 1.80
N THR A 122 -52.83 -0.27 3.04
CA THR A 122 -52.15 -0.82 4.22
C THR A 122 -50.66 -0.48 4.38
N GLY A 123 -50.42 0.62 5.11
CA GLY A 123 -49.22 0.97 5.88
C GLY A 123 -47.95 0.14 5.69
N ALA A 124 -47.09 0.57 4.76
CA ALA A 124 -45.71 0.13 4.72
C ALA A 124 -44.88 0.97 5.71
N VAL A 125 -44.61 0.36 6.86
CA VAL A 125 -43.68 0.84 7.89
C VAL A 125 -42.29 1.08 7.29
N TRP A 126 -41.79 2.30 7.44
CA TRP A 126 -40.41 2.68 7.17
C TRP A 126 -39.50 2.09 8.25
N THR A 127 -39.20 0.80 8.17
CA THR A 127 -38.13 0.20 8.97
C THR A 127 -36.99 -0.19 8.04
N GLY A 128 -35.85 0.49 8.24
CA GLY A 128 -34.56 0.21 7.62
C GLY A 128 -33.97 -1.13 8.05
N ILE A 129 -34.72 -2.22 7.92
CA ILE A 129 -34.28 -3.57 8.18
C ILE A 129 -33.70 -4.10 6.87
N ARG A 130 -32.36 -4.17 6.83
CA ARG A 130 -31.69 -4.96 5.79
C ARG A 130 -32.14 -6.41 5.96
N VAL A 131 -32.52 -7.05 4.85
CA VAL A 131 -32.88 -8.48 4.74
C VAL A 131 -31.84 -9.43 5.40
N GLY A 132 -30.62 -8.96 5.67
CA GLY A 132 -29.62 -9.68 6.48
C GLY A 132 -29.99 -9.89 7.97
N GLN A 133 -31.03 -9.26 8.50
CA GLN A 133 -31.45 -9.38 9.91
C GLN A 133 -32.45 -10.53 10.16
N LEU A 134 -32.94 -11.19 9.10
CA LEU A 134 -33.81 -12.37 9.20
C LEU A 134 -33.05 -13.70 9.33
N GLY A 135 -31.73 -13.68 9.60
CA GLY A 135 -30.97 -14.91 9.85
C GLY A 135 -30.81 -15.86 8.65
N LEU A 136 -31.35 -15.52 7.47
CA LEU A 136 -31.27 -16.34 6.26
C LEU A 136 -29.96 -16.17 5.46
N ALA A 137 -28.98 -15.43 5.99
CA ALA A 137 -27.69 -15.18 5.34
C ALA A 137 -26.70 -16.37 5.40
N ASN A 138 -27.04 -17.44 6.13
CA ASN A 138 -26.16 -18.60 6.32
C ASN A 138 -26.24 -19.66 5.19
N LEU A 139 -27.08 -19.46 4.17
CA LEU A 139 -27.22 -20.38 3.03
C LEU A 139 -26.32 -20.01 1.83
N ALA A 140 -25.66 -18.85 1.86
CA ALA A 140 -24.72 -18.47 0.81
C ALA A 140 -23.32 -19.01 1.14
N PRO A 141 -22.68 -19.82 0.27
CA PRO A 141 -21.31 -20.24 0.48
C PRO A 141 -20.42 -19.00 0.64
N PRO A 142 -19.51 -18.96 1.62
CA PRO A 142 -18.64 -17.81 1.82
C PRO A 142 -17.91 -17.51 0.51
N PRO A 143 -17.86 -16.25 0.03
CA PRO A 143 -17.19 -15.93 -1.21
C PRO A 143 -15.77 -16.47 -1.12
N ALA A 144 -15.40 -17.34 -2.07
CA ALA A 144 -14.11 -18.01 -2.11
C ALA A 144 -13.03 -17.04 -1.70
N ARG A 145 -12.30 -17.34 -0.61
CA ARG A 145 -11.21 -16.50 -0.08
C ARG A 145 -10.31 -16.15 -1.24
N ARG A 146 -10.45 -14.93 -1.78
CA ARG A 146 -9.61 -14.44 -2.88
C ARG A 146 -8.18 -14.66 -2.44
N LYS A 147 -7.43 -15.51 -3.17
CA LYS A 147 -6.00 -15.76 -2.91
C LYS A 147 -5.37 -14.37 -2.76
N ARG A 148 -4.98 -14.01 -1.54
CA ARG A 148 -4.35 -12.72 -1.28
C ARG A 148 -3.09 -12.74 -2.12
N ASN A 149 -3.03 -11.89 -3.14
CA ASN A 149 -1.82 -11.74 -3.93
C ASN A 149 -0.67 -11.46 -2.93
N PRO A 150 0.36 -12.33 -2.85
CA PRO A 150 1.44 -12.14 -1.88
C PRO A 150 2.20 -10.85 -2.13
N PHE A 151 2.17 -10.36 -3.38
CA PHE A 151 2.66 -9.06 -3.77
C PHE A 151 1.67 -7.98 -3.39
N ARG A 152 2.01 -7.22 -2.35
CA ARG A 152 1.33 -5.94 -2.07
C ARG A 152 2.05 -4.87 -2.89
N PRO A 153 1.48 -4.40 -4.02
CA PRO A 153 2.04 -3.24 -4.69
C PRO A 153 2.04 -2.07 -3.70
N LEU A 154 3.02 -1.18 -3.83
CA LEU A 154 3.11 -0.01 -2.96
C LEU A 154 1.76 0.70 -2.88
N PRO A 155 1.32 1.11 -1.66
CA PRO A 155 0.10 1.88 -1.52
C PRO A 155 0.30 3.23 -2.21
N LEU A 156 -0.55 3.53 -3.19
CA LEU A 156 -0.48 4.78 -3.97
C LEU A 156 -0.71 6.03 -3.13
N VAL A 157 -1.38 5.88 -1.99
CA VAL A 157 -1.90 6.98 -1.20
C VAL A 157 -1.30 6.93 0.20
N ASP A 158 -0.82 8.06 0.70
CA ASP A 158 -0.30 8.18 2.07
C ASP A 158 -1.40 7.82 3.07
N THR A 159 -1.17 6.90 4.00
CA THR A 159 -2.16 6.64 5.06
C THR A 159 -2.41 7.93 5.84
N LEU A 160 -3.63 8.48 5.77
CA LEU A 160 -4.02 9.56 6.67
C LEU A 160 -3.91 9.01 8.08
N ARG A 161 -3.28 9.78 8.97
CA ARG A 161 -3.35 9.50 10.39
C ARG A 161 -4.80 9.76 10.78
N GLY A 162 -5.64 8.74 10.64
CA GLY A 162 -7.02 8.80 11.09
C GLY A 162 -7.02 9.06 12.59
N LEU A 163 -8.02 9.80 13.06
CA LEU A 163 -8.36 9.92 14.47
C LEU A 163 -8.05 8.59 15.17
N PRO A 164 -7.40 8.61 16.35
CA PRO A 164 -7.06 7.38 17.05
C PRO A 164 -8.30 6.52 17.05
N ARG A 165 -8.30 5.39 16.31
CA ARG A 165 -9.41 4.45 16.39
C ARG A 165 -9.53 4.13 17.88
N PRO A 166 -10.64 4.50 18.56
CA PRO A 166 -10.82 4.04 19.92
C PRO A 166 -10.88 2.52 19.80
N GLY A 167 -9.84 1.83 20.28
CA GLY A 167 -9.70 0.38 20.13
C GLY A 167 -8.40 -0.13 19.49
N ARG A 168 -7.49 0.74 19.02
CA ARG A 168 -6.14 0.29 18.59
C ARG A 168 -4.98 1.08 19.17
N ARG A 169 -5.15 1.57 20.40
CA ARG A 169 -3.98 1.60 21.30
C ARG A 169 -3.68 0.13 21.57
N SER A 170 -2.54 -0.37 21.08
CA SER A 170 -1.95 -1.53 21.73
C SER A 170 -1.95 -1.19 23.21
N SER A 171 -2.64 -1.99 24.03
CA SER A 171 -2.46 -1.91 25.47
C SER A 171 -0.95 -1.89 25.69
N ALA A 172 -0.42 -0.79 26.22
CA ALA A 172 0.76 -0.95 27.05
C ALA A 172 0.29 -1.94 28.12
N ASN A 173 0.83 -3.16 28.04
CA ASN A 173 0.71 -4.18 29.06
C ASN A 173 -0.74 -4.49 29.50
N GLY A 174 -1.41 -5.34 28.71
CA GLY A 174 -1.97 -6.57 29.27
C GLY A 174 -3.11 -6.54 30.29
N VAL A 175 -3.94 -5.50 30.37
CA VAL A 175 -5.19 -5.60 31.17
C VAL A 175 -6.38 -5.00 30.41
N PRO A 176 -7.46 -5.76 30.12
CA PRO A 176 -8.73 -5.14 29.80
C PRO A 176 -9.26 -4.44 31.06
N ARG A 177 -9.48 -3.12 31.01
CA ARG A 177 -10.08 -2.34 32.11
C ARG A 177 -11.59 -2.57 32.26
N ILE A 178 -12.08 -3.76 31.92
CA ILE A 178 -13.46 -4.16 32.15
C ILE A 178 -13.41 -5.67 32.40
N GLY A 179 -13.45 -6.04 33.68
CA GLY A 179 -13.38 -7.42 34.15
C GLY A 179 -13.53 -7.45 35.66
N LEU A 180 -14.75 -7.67 36.12
CA LEU A 180 -15.11 -7.95 37.50
C LEU A 180 -14.58 -9.36 37.85
N GLY A 181 -13.30 -9.48 38.23
CA GLY A 181 -12.69 -10.75 38.69
C GLY A 181 -11.16 -10.80 38.57
N PRO A 182 -10.45 -11.53 39.48
CA PRO A 182 -8.99 -11.56 39.49
C PRO A 182 -8.45 -12.41 38.34
N ARG A 183 -7.87 -11.78 37.31
CA ARG A 183 -7.03 -12.46 36.31
C ARG A 183 -5.57 -12.05 36.51
N SER A 184 -4.75 -12.97 37.01
CA SER A 184 -3.29 -12.88 37.06
C SER A 184 -2.69 -13.12 35.67
N SER A 185 -2.96 -12.24 34.71
CA SER A 185 -2.17 -12.16 33.48
C SER A 185 -0.95 -11.29 33.77
N PHE A 186 0.13 -11.89 34.25
CA PHE A 186 1.41 -11.18 34.38
C PHE A 186 1.88 -10.79 32.97
N PRO A 187 2.27 -9.52 32.74
CA PRO A 187 2.90 -9.14 31.49
C PRO A 187 4.21 -9.95 31.34
N GLY A 188 4.36 -10.65 30.22
CA GLY A 188 5.63 -11.30 29.88
C GLY A 188 6.77 -10.27 29.78
N PRO A 189 8.03 -10.72 29.85
CA PRO A 189 9.19 -9.83 29.77
C PRO A 189 9.15 -8.98 28.50
N PRO A 190 9.66 -7.73 28.55
CA PRO A 190 9.71 -6.89 27.36
C PRO A 190 10.57 -7.58 26.30
N PRO A 191 10.17 -7.50 25.02
CA PRO A 191 10.90 -8.16 23.95
C PRO A 191 12.31 -7.58 23.80
N SER A 192 13.32 -8.46 23.68
CA SER A 192 14.73 -8.10 23.60
C SER A 192 15.09 -7.45 22.26
N ALA A 193 16.15 -6.65 22.25
CA ALA A 193 16.69 -6.01 21.05
C ALA A 193 17.18 -7.01 19.99
N TRP A 194 17.52 -8.22 20.43
CA TRP A 194 18.08 -9.28 19.61
C TRP A 194 17.07 -10.35 19.20
N ASP A 195 15.81 -10.22 19.64
CA ASP A 195 14.75 -11.15 19.25
C ASP A 195 14.66 -11.27 17.73
N PRO A 196 14.67 -12.49 17.17
CA PRO A 196 14.56 -12.70 15.74
C PRO A 196 13.18 -12.28 15.26
N ILE A 197 13.15 -11.44 14.23
CA ILE A 197 11.93 -11.03 13.54
C ILE A 197 11.98 -11.54 12.10
N ASP A 198 10.88 -12.12 11.63
CA ASP A 198 10.70 -12.48 10.23
C ASP A 198 10.84 -11.27 9.30
N ALA A 199 11.82 -11.31 8.40
CA ALA A 199 12.15 -10.26 7.45
C ALA A 199 11.47 -10.43 6.07
N THR A 200 10.66 -11.47 5.87
CA THR A 200 9.92 -11.69 4.60
C THR A 200 9.09 -10.47 4.19
N ARG A 201 8.41 -9.83 5.15
CA ARG A 201 7.62 -8.63 4.86
C ARG A 201 8.47 -7.42 4.51
N LEU A 202 9.70 -7.38 5.01
CA LEU A 202 10.65 -6.31 4.73
C LEU A 202 11.20 -6.47 3.30
N SER A 203 11.58 -7.68 2.89
CA SER A 203 12.01 -7.95 1.52
C SER A 203 10.92 -7.65 0.50
N LEU A 204 9.67 -8.06 0.77
CA LEU A 204 8.52 -7.74 -0.10
C LEU A 204 8.25 -6.24 -0.24
N ARG A 205 8.56 -5.45 0.79
CA ARG A 205 8.41 -3.98 0.71
C ARG A 205 9.53 -3.35 -0.10
N ILE A 206 10.76 -3.82 0.07
CA ILE A 206 11.91 -3.38 -0.72
C ILE A 206 11.67 -3.70 -2.20
N SER A 207 11.26 -4.94 -2.52
CA SER A 207 10.95 -5.33 -3.90
C SER A 207 9.81 -4.51 -4.50
N ALA A 208 8.78 -4.18 -3.72
CA ALA A 208 7.70 -3.34 -4.21
C ALA A 208 8.15 -1.89 -4.51
N ILE A 209 9.12 -1.35 -3.77
CA ILE A 209 9.73 -0.05 -4.12
C ILE A 209 10.59 -0.17 -5.36
N ALA A 210 11.39 -1.24 -5.45
CA ALA A 210 12.24 -1.47 -6.61
C ALA A 210 11.42 -1.60 -7.91
N GLU A 211 10.33 -2.38 -7.90
CA GLU A 211 9.40 -2.50 -9.02
C GLU A 211 8.81 -1.13 -9.41
N VAL A 212 8.48 -0.30 -8.42
CA VAL A 212 7.99 1.06 -8.68
C VAL A 212 9.01 1.94 -9.35
N LEU A 213 10.28 1.82 -8.94
CA LEU A 213 11.36 2.57 -9.54
C LEU A 213 11.79 2.01 -10.89
N ASP A 214 11.54 0.74 -11.19
CA ASP A 214 11.80 0.18 -12.51
C ASP A 214 10.74 0.61 -13.54
N ASP A 215 9.47 0.68 -13.15
CA ASP A 215 8.36 1.06 -14.02
C ASP A 215 7.49 2.17 -13.41
N LEU A 216 8.06 3.37 -13.33
CA LEU A 216 7.38 4.56 -12.82
C LEU A 216 6.14 4.95 -13.65
N PRO A 217 6.16 4.93 -15.01
CA PRO A 217 5.01 5.31 -15.83
C PRO A 217 3.77 4.43 -15.58
N ARG A 218 3.93 3.11 -15.42
CA ARG A 218 2.80 2.22 -15.11
C ARG A 218 2.11 2.58 -13.80
N HIS A 219 2.87 2.97 -12.80
CA HIS A 219 2.30 3.40 -11.52
C HIS A 219 1.70 4.79 -11.57
N ALA A 220 2.27 5.70 -12.37
CA ALA A 220 1.69 7.01 -12.65
C ALA A 220 0.30 6.88 -13.31
N LEU A 221 0.16 6.01 -14.31
CA LEU A 221 -1.15 5.69 -14.92
C LEU A 221 -2.14 5.12 -13.91
N ARG A 222 -1.67 4.24 -13.01
CA ARG A 222 -2.50 3.67 -11.93
C ARG A 222 -3.00 4.77 -10.97
N LEU A 223 -2.15 5.76 -10.68
CA LEU A 223 -2.52 6.92 -9.86
C LEU A 223 -3.49 7.84 -10.60
N ALA A 224 -3.27 8.13 -11.88
CA ALA A 224 -4.18 8.91 -12.71
C ALA A 224 -5.60 8.30 -12.73
N ARG A 225 -5.71 6.97 -12.85
CA ARG A 225 -7.01 6.26 -12.77
C ARG A 225 -7.66 6.39 -11.40
N TRP A 226 -6.87 6.50 -10.34
CA TRP A 226 -7.39 6.79 -9.00
C TRP A 226 -7.90 8.23 -8.89
N HIS A 227 -7.17 9.22 -9.44
CA HIS A 227 -7.63 10.61 -9.50
C HIS A 227 -8.95 10.74 -10.27
N GLN A 228 -9.05 10.11 -11.43
CA GLN A 228 -10.26 10.12 -12.26
C GLN A 228 -11.48 9.53 -11.54
N ARG A 229 -11.32 8.38 -10.88
CA ARG A 229 -12.37 7.78 -10.05
C ARG A 229 -12.78 8.69 -8.89
N GLY A 230 -11.82 9.39 -8.29
CA GLY A 230 -12.08 10.37 -7.25
C GLY A 230 -12.85 11.59 -7.77
N ALA A 231 -12.50 12.10 -8.95
CA ALA A 231 -13.23 13.18 -9.60
C ALA A 231 -14.68 12.79 -9.93
N ALA A 232 -14.89 11.61 -10.54
CA ALA A 232 -16.21 11.07 -10.82
C ALA A 232 -17.03 10.86 -9.53
N ALA A 233 -16.43 10.32 -8.46
CA ALA A 233 -17.10 10.14 -7.18
C ALA A 233 -17.58 11.48 -6.60
N ARG A 234 -16.74 12.53 -6.69
CA ARG A 234 -17.10 13.88 -6.22
C ARG A 234 -18.17 14.54 -7.09
N ALA A 235 -18.14 14.34 -8.40
CA ALA A 235 -19.20 14.80 -9.30
C ALA A 235 -20.56 14.20 -8.91
N CYS A 236 -20.58 12.94 -8.44
CA CYS A 236 -21.77 12.30 -7.87
C CYS A 236 -22.02 12.63 -6.37
N GLY A 237 -21.40 13.67 -5.81
CA GLY A 237 -21.60 14.08 -4.41
C GLY A 237 -21.00 13.16 -3.34
N LYS A 238 -20.20 12.14 -3.71
CA LYS A 238 -19.59 11.22 -2.74
C LYS A 238 -18.34 11.82 -2.12
N LEU A 239 -18.21 11.66 -0.80
CA LEU A 239 -16.97 12.00 -0.09
C LEU A 239 -15.81 11.14 -0.60
N HIS A 240 -14.84 11.79 -1.22
CA HIS A 240 -13.62 11.14 -1.69
C HIS A 240 -12.41 12.02 -1.39
N ARG A 241 -11.28 11.38 -1.08
CA ARG A 241 -10.02 12.07 -0.81
C ARG A 241 -9.60 12.95 -1.99
N PHE A 242 -9.14 14.18 -1.70
CA PHE A 242 -8.72 15.17 -2.70
C PHE A 242 -7.29 14.94 -3.21
N SER A 243 -6.32 14.81 -2.31
CA SER A 243 -4.90 14.60 -2.65
C SER A 243 -4.42 13.19 -2.29
N PRO A 244 -3.56 12.55 -3.09
CA PRO A 244 -2.93 11.27 -2.72
C PRO A 244 -1.93 11.42 -1.57
N LEU A 245 -1.40 12.63 -1.34
CA LEU A 245 -0.46 12.94 -0.27
C LEU A 245 -1.20 13.24 1.04
N ARG A 246 -0.52 13.04 2.17
CA ARG A 246 -1.02 13.50 3.46
C ARG A 246 -0.71 15.00 3.61
N PRO A 247 -1.62 15.82 4.17
CA PRO A 247 -1.30 17.21 4.48
C PRO A 247 -0.16 17.32 5.50
N GLY A 248 0.67 18.34 5.35
CA GLY A 248 1.84 18.59 6.19
C GLY A 248 3.09 17.83 5.76
N ARG A 249 4.04 17.65 6.69
CA ARG A 249 5.35 17.05 6.43
C ARG A 249 5.26 15.59 5.96
N PRO A 250 6.21 15.13 5.13
CA PRO A 250 6.21 13.76 4.63
C PRO A 250 6.48 12.76 5.76
N PRO A 251 6.00 11.50 5.65
CA PRO A 251 6.28 10.50 6.65
C PRO A 251 7.78 10.16 6.66
N GLY A 252 8.41 10.21 7.83
CA GLY A 252 9.86 10.03 7.96
C GLY A 252 10.67 11.32 7.73
N TRP A 253 10.01 12.47 7.64
CA TRP A 253 10.66 13.78 7.65
C TRP A 253 11.49 13.99 8.91
N THR A 254 12.67 14.59 8.74
CA THR A 254 13.58 15.01 9.80
C THR A 254 14.21 16.34 9.42
N CYS A 255 14.39 17.23 10.40
CA CYS A 255 15.12 18.49 10.20
C CYS A 255 16.62 18.28 9.98
N ARG A 256 17.16 17.15 10.47
CA ARG A 256 18.59 16.81 10.38
C ARG A 256 18.73 15.48 9.64
N PRO A 257 18.75 15.49 8.30
CA PRO A 257 18.84 14.29 7.49
C PRO A 257 20.23 13.66 7.64
N ALA A 258 20.29 12.43 8.16
CA ALA A 258 21.55 11.68 8.28
C ALA A 258 21.81 10.74 7.09
N HIS A 259 20.80 10.49 6.25
CA HIS A 259 20.88 9.55 5.13
C HIS A 259 20.27 10.18 3.88
N GLU A 260 20.80 9.84 2.70
CA GLU A 260 20.36 10.34 1.37
C GLU A 260 18.84 10.25 1.18
N VAL A 261 18.21 9.16 1.66
CA VAL A 261 16.74 8.95 1.59
C VAL A 261 15.94 10.13 2.15
N HIS A 262 16.44 10.77 3.21
CA HIS A 262 15.74 11.89 3.84
C HIS A 262 15.87 13.18 3.00
N LEU A 263 17.02 13.38 2.33
CA LEU A 263 17.24 14.50 1.42
C LEU A 263 16.32 14.37 0.21
N VAL A 264 16.42 13.24 -0.50
CA VAL A 264 15.58 12.91 -1.65
C VAL A 264 14.10 13.05 -1.27
N GLY A 265 13.70 12.48 -0.12
CA GLY A 265 12.32 12.55 0.36
C GLY A 265 11.80 13.97 0.61
N ASN A 266 12.66 14.91 1.01
CA ASN A 266 12.31 16.31 1.21
C ASN A 266 12.15 17.04 -0.13
N GLU A 267 13.09 16.83 -1.06
CA GLU A 267 13.07 17.42 -2.40
C GLU A 267 11.84 16.97 -3.19
N VAL A 268 11.62 15.64 -3.31
CA VAL A 268 10.45 15.14 -4.04
C VAL A 268 9.14 15.50 -3.37
N HIS A 269 9.13 15.82 -2.07
CA HIS A 269 7.93 16.30 -1.42
C HIS A 269 7.53 17.69 -1.90
N GLY A 270 8.48 18.63 -2.00
CA GLY A 270 8.24 19.96 -2.56
C GLY A 270 7.80 19.86 -4.03
N LEU A 271 8.53 19.08 -4.84
CA LEU A 271 8.18 18.81 -6.23
C LEU A 271 6.77 18.23 -6.39
N ALA A 272 6.38 17.29 -5.53
CA ALA A 272 5.06 16.67 -5.60
C ALA A 272 3.92 17.59 -5.18
N LEU A 273 4.18 18.59 -4.33
CA LEU A 273 3.20 19.63 -4.01
C LEU A 273 3.01 20.58 -5.21
N MET A 274 4.11 21.09 -5.79
CA MET A 274 4.07 21.89 -7.02
C MET A 274 3.42 21.12 -8.18
N ALA A 275 3.64 19.80 -8.26
CA ALA A 275 3.02 18.96 -9.26
C ALA A 275 1.48 18.88 -9.14
N GLN A 276 0.93 19.04 -7.93
CA GLN A 276 -0.50 19.00 -7.64
C GLN A 276 -1.18 20.36 -7.74
N GLU A 277 -0.43 21.45 -7.63
CA GLU A 277 -0.95 22.79 -7.90
C GLU A 277 -1.50 22.82 -9.32
N ARG A 278 -2.72 23.33 -9.46
CA ARG A 278 -3.35 23.49 -10.77
C ARG A 278 -2.43 24.39 -11.58
N PRO A 279 -2.08 24.04 -12.84
CA PRO A 279 -1.34 24.95 -13.68
C PRO A 279 -2.13 26.26 -13.74
N ASP A 280 -1.47 27.37 -13.41
CA ASP A 280 -2.08 28.69 -13.47
C ASP A 280 -2.59 28.90 -14.90
N THR A 281 -3.91 28.88 -15.05
CA THR A 281 -4.56 29.34 -16.28
C THR A 281 -4.48 30.85 -16.25
N SER A 282 -3.42 31.39 -16.86
CA SER A 282 -3.35 32.79 -17.30
C SER A 282 -4.07 32.94 -18.64
#